data_AF-A0A1S0TTG2-F1
#
_entry.id   AF-A0A1S0TTG2-F1
#
_cell.length_a   1.000
_cell.length_b   1.000
_cell.length_c   1.000
_cell.angle_alpha   90.00
_cell.angle_beta   90.00
_cell.angle_gamma   90.00
#
_symmetry.space_group_name_H-M   'P 1'
#
loop_
_entity.id
_entity.type
_entity.pdbx_description
1 polymer ?
#
loop_
_entity_poly.entity_id
_entity_poly.type
_entity_poly.pdbx_seq_one_letter_code
_entity_poly.pdbx_strand_id
1 'polypeptide(L)' 'MLKFKPAPIYILDEVDAALDLSHTQNIGAMIKTHFRESQFIIVSLKDGMFLSVNVLWQQLPKSDNPIAKLYV' A
#
# COMPACT_ATOMS: atom_id res chain seq x y z
N MET A 1 -9.34 5.20 -28.34
CA MET A 1 -8.82 4.22 -27.37
C MET A 1 -7.72 4.89 -26.56
N LEU A 2 -8.01 5.30 -25.32
CA LEU A 2 -6.97 5.76 -24.40
C LEU A 2 -6.07 4.57 -24.11
N LYS A 3 -4.82 4.60 -24.58
CA LYS A 3 -3.81 3.57 -24.28
C LYS A 3 -3.57 3.58 -22.77
N PHE A 4 -4.28 2.71 -22.06
CA PHE A 4 -4.06 2.44 -20.65
C PHE A 4 -2.83 1.54 -20.55
N LYS A 5 -1.64 2.13 -20.61
CA LYS A 5 -0.40 1.45 -20.22
C LYS A 5 -0.24 1.68 -18.71
N PRO A 6 -0.44 0.66 -17.86
CA PRO A 6 -0.15 0.79 -16.44
C PRO A 6 1.34 1.15 -16.27
N ALA A 7 1.63 2.02 -15.31
CA ALA A 7 2.99 2.38 -14.98
C ALA A 7 3.72 1.16 -14.39
N PRO A 8 5.02 1.00 -14.63
CA PRO A 8 5.78 -0.10 -14.03
C PRO A 8 5.90 0.04 -12.50
N ILE A 9 5.77 1.26 -11.96
CA ILE A 9 5.90 1.55 -10.52
C ILE A 9 4.81 2.54 -10.10
N TYR A 10 4.16 2.27 -8.96
CA TYR A 10 3.20 3.12 -8.28
C TYR A 10 3.65 3.38 -6.84
N ILE A 11 3.63 4.65 -6.42
CA ILE A 11 3.93 5.05 -5.04
C ILE A 11 2.67 5.68 -4.45
N LEU A 12 2.25 5.18 -3.30
CA LEU A 12 1.00 5.53 -2.64
C LEU A 12 1.33 5.94 -1.21
N ASP A 13 1.11 7.21 -0.84
CA ASP A 13 1.38 7.73 0.49
C ASP A 13 0.07 8.06 1.21
N GLU A 14 0.00 7.77 2.51
CA GLU A 14 -1.18 7.96 3.39
C GLU A 14 -2.54 7.49 2.81
N VAL A 15 -2.54 6.49 1.94
CA VAL A 15 -3.78 6.05 1.27
C VAL A 15 -4.85 5.54 2.24
N ASP A 16 -4.43 5.11 3.41
CA ASP A 16 -5.25 4.62 4.51
C ASP A 16 -5.87 5.74 5.36
N ALA A 17 -5.46 7.00 5.19
CA ALA A 17 -6.09 8.14 5.87
C ALA A 17 -7.55 8.33 5.43
N ALA A 18 -7.84 8.03 4.16
CA ALA A 18 -9.17 8.16 3.56
C ALA A 18 -10.00 6.86 3.59
N LEU A 19 -9.44 5.75 4.09
CA LEU A 19 -10.06 4.43 4.01
C LEU A 19 -10.25 3.79 5.40
N ASP A 20 -11.45 3.27 5.64
CA ASP A 20 -11.73 2.46 6.82
C ASP A 20 -11.07 1.08 6.74
N LEU A 21 -10.79 0.49 7.90
CA LEU A 21 -10.00 -0.75 8.07
C LEU A 21 -10.51 -1.92 7.21
N SER A 22 -11.83 -2.00 7.00
CA SER A 22 -12.51 -3.01 6.17
C SER A 22 -12.26 -2.84 4.65
N HIS A 23 -11.92 -1.64 4.20
CA HIS A 23 -11.69 -1.34 2.79
C HIS A 23 -10.23 -1.54 2.35
N THR A 24 -9.27 -1.44 3.28
CA THR A 24 -7.84 -1.65 3.00
C THR A 24 -7.51 -3.07 2.51
N GLN A 25 -8.18 -4.11 3.03
CA GLN A 25 -7.95 -5.49 2.60
C GLN A 25 -8.38 -5.73 1.14
N ASN A 26 -9.52 -5.16 0.74
CA ASN A 26 -10.03 -5.29 -0.62
C ASN A 26 -9.13 -4.60 -1.64
N ILE A 27 -8.48 -3.50 -1.27
CA ILE A 27 -7.52 -2.79 -2.12
C ILE A 27 -6.25 -3.62 -2.33
N GLY A 28 -5.70 -4.24 -1.27
CA GLY A 28 -4.57 -5.15 -1.39
C GLY A 28 -4.87 -6.31 -2.35
N ALA A 29 -6.06 -6.92 -2.22
CA ALA A 29 -6.51 -7.98 -3.12
C ALA A 29 -6.71 -7.49 -4.57
N MET A 30 -7.30 -6.31 -4.76
CA MET A 30 -7.50 -5.69 -6.07
C MET A 30 -6.16 -5.39 -6.77
N ILE A 31 -5.21 -4.79 -6.06
CA ILE A 31 -3.86 -4.46 -6.56
C ILE A 31 -3.17 -5.74 -7.05
N LYS A 32 -3.16 -6.78 -6.19
CA LYS A 32 -2.51 -8.06 -6.50
C LYS A 32 -3.15 -8.81 -7.68
N THR A 33 -4.47 -8.67 -7.86
CA THR A 33 -5.20 -9.35 -8.94
C THR A 33 -5.10 -8.62 -10.28
N HIS A 34 -5.17 -7.29 -10.28
CA HIS A 34 -5.29 -6.47 -11.49
C HIS A 34 -3.94 -5.92 -12.00
N PHE A 35 -2.95 -5.75 -11.12
CA PHE A 35 -1.67 -5.13 -11.46
C PHE A 35 -0.49 -6.07 -11.23
N ARG A 36 -0.47 -7.19 -11.97
CA ARG A 36 0.57 -8.23 -11.83
C ARG A 36 1.94 -7.83 -12.39
N GLU A 37 1.98 -6.85 -13.28
CA GLU A 37 3.21 -6.39 -13.96
C GLU A 37 3.72 -5.05 -13.42
N SER A 38 3.11 -4.54 -12.35
CA SER A 38 3.45 -3.23 -11.76
C SER A 38 3.86 -3.40 -10.31
N GLN A 39 4.91 -2.69 -9.90
CA GLN A 39 5.35 -2.63 -8.51
C GLN A 39 4.58 -1.55 -7.75
N PHE A 40 4.17 -1.87 -6.52
CA PHE A 40 3.51 -0.91 -5.63
C PHE A 40 4.38 -0.69 -4.41
N ILE A 41 4.54 0.58 -4.06
CA ILE A 41 5.24 1.04 -2.86
C ILE A 41 4.19 1.81 -2.08
N ILE A 42 3.66 1.23 -1.00
CA ILE A 42 2.59 1.86 -0.23
C ILE A 42 3.14 2.25 1.13
N VAL A 43 3.00 3.52 1.49
CA VAL A 43 3.31 4.08 2.80
C VAL A 43 1.99 4.30 3.54
N SER A 44 1.90 3.77 4.76
CA SER A 44 0.68 3.85 5.56
C SER A 44 1.01 3.78 7.06
N LEU A 45 0.09 4.30 7.88
CA LEU A 45 0.21 4.32 9.35
C LEU A 45 -0.67 3.23 10.02
N LYS A 46 -1.65 2.67 9.30
CA LYS A 46 -2.59 1.65 9.76
C LYS A 46 -2.17 0.22 9.39
N ASP A 47 -2.71 -0.72 10.15
CA ASP A 47 -2.36 -2.16 10.09
C ASP A 47 -3.18 -2.94 9.05
N GLY A 48 -4.23 -2.36 8.50
CA GLY A 48 -5.19 -3.07 7.65
C GLY A 48 -4.61 -3.64 6.34
N MET A 49 -3.43 -3.18 5.93
CA MET A 49 -2.83 -3.50 4.63
C MET A 49 -1.80 -4.64 4.67
N PHE A 50 -1.43 -5.11 5.86
CA PHE A 50 -0.36 -6.11 6.05
C PHE A 50 -0.57 -7.45 5.36
N LEU A 51 -1.82 -7.91 5.25
CA LEU A 51 -2.09 -9.31 4.87
C LEU A 51 -1.82 -9.61 3.39
N SER A 52 -1.72 -8.58 2.54
CA SER A 52 -1.64 -8.74 1.09
C SER A 52 -0.27 -8.40 0.48
N VAL A 53 0.72 -8.06 1.31
CA VAL A 53 1.98 -7.44 0.87
C VAL A 53 3.12 -8.45 0.79
N ASN A 54 4.07 -8.22 -0.12
CA ASN A 54 5.15 -9.16 -0.36
C ASN A 54 6.31 -8.90 0.60
N VAL A 55 6.64 -7.64 0.84
CA VAL A 55 7.67 -7.20 1.80
C VAL A 55 7.09 -6.10 2.68
N LEU A 56 7.36 -6.21 3.98
CA LEU A 56 7.02 -5.18 4.95
C LEU A 56 8.30 -4.54 5.50
N TRP A 57 8.39 -3.23 5.40
CA TRP A 57 9.34 -2.41 6.15
C TRP A 57 8.61 -1.57 7.19
N GLN A 58 9.12 -1.61 8.42
CA GLN A 58 8.55 -0.88 9.54
C GLN A 58 9.61 0.05 10.12
N GLN A 59 9.33 1.35 10.15
CA GLN A 59 10.16 2.30 10.86
C GLN A 59 9.72 2.35 12.33
N LEU A 60 10.60 1.93 13.23
CA LEU A 60 10.33 2.03 14.67
C LEU A 60 10.38 3.50 15.13
N PRO A 61 9.48 3.93 16.02
CA PRO A 61 9.49 5.30 16.54
C PRO A 61 10.81 5.57 17.27
N LYS A 62 11.42 6.73 17.04
CA LYS A 62 12.54 7.21 17.87
C LYS A 62 12.08 7.95 19.14
N SER A 63 10.80 8.33 19.23
CA SER A 63 10.13 9.00 20.35
C SER A 63 8.77 9.49 19.81
N ASP A 64 7.66 9.18 20.50
CA ASP A 64 6.25 9.64 20.35
C ASP A 64 5.65 9.89 18.93
N ASN A 65 6.33 9.49 17.86
CA ASN A 65 5.86 9.64 16.48
C ASN A 65 5.23 8.36 15.94
N PRO A 66 4.20 8.46 15.08
CA PRO A 66 3.52 7.32 14.51
C PRO A 66 4.46 6.49 13.60
N ILE A 67 4.19 5.19 13.55
CA ILE A 67 4.98 4.19 12.81
C ILE A 67 4.65 4.30 11.31
N ALA A 68 5.64 4.66 10.49
CA ALA A 68 5.52 4.54 9.04
C ALA A 68 5.79 3.10 8.60
N LYS A 69 4.89 2.55 7.77
CA LYS A 69 4.97 1.19 7.24
C LYS A 69 5.01 1.26 5.72
N LEU A 70 6.06 0.67 5.14
CA LEU A 70 6.21 0.54 3.71
C LEU A 70 5.92 -0.89 3.26
N TYR A 71 5.09 -1.00 2.25
CA TYR A 71 4.65 -2.24 1.63
C TYR A 71 5.17 -2.32 0.20
N VAL A 72 5.96 -3.34 -0.13
CA VAL A 72 6.53 -3.60 -1.46
C VAL A 72 6.05 -4.94 -1.99
#